data_AF-A0A6D2I0B3-F1
#
_entry.id   AF-A0A6D2I0B3-F1
#
_cell.length_a   1.000
_cell.length_b   1.000
_cell.length_c   1.000
_cell.angle_alpha   90.00
_cell.angle_beta   90.00
_cell.angle_gamma   90.00
#
_symmetry.space_group_name_H-M   'P 1'
#
loop_
_entity.id
_entity.type
_entity.pdbx_description
1 polymer ?
#
loop_
_entity_poly.entity_id
_entity_poly.type
_entity_poly.pdbx_seq_one_letter_code
_entity_poly.pdbx_strand_id
1 'polypeptide(L)'
;MMLFSGWTGCHYRVHLDCYRGRVVFERDAGRLVYQGVRPTSGSIVISAIQAEQLLVRGCEAYLAKISMSESGAGVVMGDIEVVQEFEDVFQSLKGLPPSRSDPFTIELEPGTANIEDALQDGAS
;
A
#
# COMPACT_ATOMS: atom_id res chain seq x y z
N MET A 1 7.99 -4.22 13.46
CA MET A 1 6.61 -4.73 13.32
C MET A 1 5.71 -3.51 13.40
N MET A 2 5.00 -3.14 12.32
CA MET A 2 4.05 -2.01 12.42
C MET A 2 2.75 -2.56 12.99
N LEU A 3 2.37 -2.08 14.16
CA LEU A 3 1.07 -2.35 14.78
C LEU A 3 0.16 -1.17 14.45
N PHE A 4 -0.93 -1.41 13.72
CA PHE A 4 -2.01 -0.44 13.59
C PHE A 4 -2.97 -0.67 14.77
N SER A 5 -2.79 0.09 15.84
CA SER A 5 -3.62 0.06 17.06
C SER A 5 -4.89 0.87 16.83
N GLY A 6 -5.91 0.24 16.24
CA GLY A 6 -7.20 0.85 15.99
C GLY A 6 -8.33 -0.14 15.71
N TRP A 7 -8.30 -1.34 16.29
CA TRP A 7 -9.45 -2.26 16.28
C TRP A 7 -9.22 -3.37 17.32
N THR A 8 -9.80 -3.23 18.52
CA THR A 8 -9.66 -4.22 19.59
C THR A 8 -10.45 -5.48 19.23
N GLY A 9 -9.77 -6.51 18.71
CA GLY A 9 -10.35 -7.85 18.55
C GLY A 9 -9.54 -8.84 17.72
N CYS A 10 -8.82 -8.38 16.70
CA CYS A 10 -8.12 -9.28 15.77
C CYS A 10 -6.63 -8.95 15.73
N HIS A 11 -5.80 -9.74 16.42
CA HIS A 11 -4.35 -9.66 16.30
C HIS A 11 -3.91 -10.23 14.95
N TYR A 12 -3.88 -9.39 13.92
CA TYR A 12 -3.27 -9.77 12.65
C TYR A 12 -1.75 -9.73 12.77
N ARG A 13 -1.09 -10.87 12.55
CA ARG A 13 0.36 -10.89 12.43
C ARG A 13 0.73 -10.46 11.02
N VAL A 14 1.45 -9.35 10.91
CA VAL A 14 1.85 -8.79 9.61
C VAL A 14 3.36 -8.91 9.43
N HIS A 15 3.77 -9.58 8.36
CA HIS A 15 5.16 -9.67 7.93
C HIS A 15 5.38 -8.79 6.70
N LEU A 16 6.27 -7.79 6.85
CA LEU A 16 6.73 -6.92 5.78
C LEU A 16 8.09 -7.41 5.28
N ASP A 17 8.15 -7.83 4.02
CA ASP A 17 9.39 -8.11 3.30
C ASP A 17 9.63 -6.98 2.30
N CYS A 18 10.37 -5.97 2.74
CA CYS A 18 10.64 -4.75 1.96
C CYS A 18 11.46 -5.05 0.70
N TYR A 19 12.42 -5.98 0.79
CA TYR A 19 13.25 -6.35 -0.36
C TYR A 19 12.41 -7.01 -1.46
N ARG A 20 11.43 -7.82 -1.06
CA ARG A 20 10.49 -8.43 -2.00
C ARG A 20 9.32 -7.54 -2.34
N GLY A 21 9.11 -6.42 -1.65
CA GLY A 21 7.92 -5.59 -1.79
C GLY A 21 6.67 -6.38 -1.45
N ARG A 22 6.70 -7.20 -0.40
CA ARG A 22 5.64 -8.14 -0.05
C ARG A 22 5.13 -7.88 1.36
N VAL A 23 3.81 -7.95 1.54
CA VAL A 23 3.13 -7.90 2.83
C VAL A 23 2.34 -9.18 3.02
N VAL A 24 2.53 -9.84 4.15
CA VAL A 24 1.82 -11.08 4.49
C VAL A 24 1.02 -10.82 5.75
N PHE A 25 -0.28 -11.08 5.68
CA PHE A 25 -1.18 -11.08 6.84
C PHE A 25 -1.49 -12.52 7.21
N GLU A 26 -1.17 -12.89 8.44
CA GLU A 26 -1.62 -14.15 9.05
C GLU A 26 -2.90 -13.86 9.84
N ARG A 27 -3.94 -14.60 9.51
CA ARG A 27 -5.29 -14.53 10.11
C ARG A 27 -5.72 -15.94 10.46
N ASP A 28 -6.71 -16.09 11.35
CA ASP A 28 -7.30 -17.40 11.65
C ASP A 28 -7.93 -18.05 10.40
N ALA A 29 -8.47 -17.22 9.50
CA ALA A 29 -9.00 -17.62 8.19
C ALA A 29 -7.92 -17.98 7.14
N GLY A 30 -6.63 -17.87 7.49
CA GLY A 30 -5.51 -18.22 6.63
C GLY A 30 -4.57 -17.05 6.31
N ARG A 31 -3.79 -17.21 5.24
CA ARG A 31 -2.71 -16.30 4.88
C ARG A 31 -3.07 -15.46 3.66
N LEU A 32 -3.18 -14.15 3.85
CA LEU A 32 -3.34 -13.18 2.76
C LEU A 32 -1.96 -12.61 2.39
N VAL A 33 -1.58 -12.66 1.11
CA VAL A 33 -0.29 -12.15 0.62
C VAL A 33 -0.53 -11.05 -0.40
N TYR A 34 -0.10 -9.83 -0.06
CA TYR A 34 0.03 -8.74 -1.01
C TYR A 34 1.46 -8.70 -1.55
N GLN A 35 1.59 -8.66 -2.87
CA GLN A 35 2.87 -8.56 -3.55
C GLN A 35 2.82 -7.26 -4.36
N GLY A 36 3.60 -6.27 -3.95
CA GLY A 36 3.79 -5.05 -4.69
C GLY A 36 4.29 -5.34 -6.10
N VAL A 37 3.89 -4.48 -7.04
CA VAL A 37 4.31 -4.56 -8.43
C VAL A 37 5.82 -4.40 -8.49
N ARG A 38 6.52 -5.48 -8.82
CA ARG A 38 7.92 -5.40 -9.22
C ARG A 38 7.92 -5.00 -10.69
N PRO A 39 8.45 -3.82 -11.06
CA PRO A 39 8.63 -3.49 -12.46
C PRO A 39 9.40 -4.63 -13.14
N THR A 40 8.85 -5.18 -14.22
CA THR A 40 9.54 -6.14 -15.07
C THR A 40 10.86 -5.54 -15.57
N SER A 41 11.88 -6.36 -15.77
CA SER A 41 13.17 -5.94 -16.30
C SER A 41 12.98 -5.01 -17.52
N GLY A 42 13.45 -3.77 -17.41
CA GLY A 42 13.29 -2.74 -18.45
C GLY A 42 12.22 -1.67 -18.17
N SER A 43 11.44 -1.79 -17.09
CA SER A 43 10.54 -0.72 -16.63
C SER A 43 11.11 0.00 -15.42
N ILE A 44 11.01 1.34 -15.40
CA ILE A 44 11.46 2.19 -14.29
C ILE A 44 10.22 2.83 -13.67
N VAL A 45 10.07 2.70 -12.36
CA VAL A 45 9.07 3.46 -11.60
C VAL A 45 9.73 4.76 -11.16
N ILE A 46 9.12 5.87 -11.52
CA ILE A 46 9.56 7.23 -11.16
C ILE A 46 8.48 7.91 -10.32
N SER A 47 8.88 8.91 -9.53
CA SER A 47 7.91 9.73 -8.79
C SER A 47 7.14 10.66 -9.73
N ALA A 48 6.00 11.19 -9.25
CA ALA A 48 5.22 12.19 -9.99
C ALA A 48 6.05 13.45 -10.32
N ILE A 49 6.90 13.89 -9.39
CA ILE A 49 7.80 15.05 -9.58
C ILE A 49 8.82 14.76 -10.69
N GLN A 50 9.40 13.55 -10.71
CA GLN A 50 10.33 13.15 -11.77
C GLN A 50 9.62 13.05 -13.13
N ALA A 51 8.40 12.53 -13.18
CA ALA A 51 7.61 12.46 -14.39
C ALA A 51 7.30 13.86 -14.95
N GLU A 52 6.93 14.81 -14.08
CA GLU A 52 6.71 16.21 -14.44
C GLU A 52 7.97 16.87 -15.04
N GLN A 53 9.13 16.66 -14.43
CA GLN A 53 10.40 17.17 -14.95
C GLN A 53 10.72 16.62 -16.36
N LEU A 54 10.41 15.34 -16.63
CA LEU A 54 10.61 14.75 -17.95
C LEU A 54 9.68 15.35 -19.00
N LEU A 55 8.42 15.60 -18.64
CA LEU A 55 7.46 16.28 -19.51
C LEU A 55 7.92 17.69 -19.87
N VAL A 56 8.41 18.46 -18.89
CA VAL A 56 8.95 19.82 -19.12
C VAL A 56 10.17 19.80 -20.05
N ARG A 57 10.97 18.73 -20.00
CA ARG A 57 12.11 18.52 -20.91
C ARG A 57 11.71 18.07 -22.32
N GLY A 58 10.41 17.93 -22.59
CA GLY A 58 9.87 17.58 -23.89
C GLY A 58 9.73 16.08 -24.14
N CYS A 59 9.77 15.24 -23.09
CA CYS A 59 9.46 13.82 -23.24
C CYS A 59 7.96 13.62 -23.52
N GLU A 60 7.64 12.69 -24.42
CA GLU A 60 6.27 12.25 -24.63
C GLU A 60 5.80 11.33 -23.49
N ALA A 61 4.53 11.43 -23.13
CA ALA A 61 3.91 10.52 -22.16
C ALA A 61 2.54 10.04 -22.65
N TYR A 62 2.21 8.81 -22.24
CA TYR A 62 0.97 8.14 -22.58
C TYR A 62 0.31 7.63 -21.31
N LEU A 63 -0.99 7.88 -21.16
CA LEU A 63 -1.78 7.35 -20.06
C LEU A 63 -2.42 6.03 -20.47
N ALA A 64 -2.07 4.95 -19.77
CA ALA A 64 -2.70 3.64 -19.94
C ALA A 64 -3.64 3.35 -18.75
N LYS A 65 -4.85 2.87 -19.05
CA LYS A 65 -5.80 2.37 -18.06
C LYS A 65 -5.87 0.85 -18.15
N ILE A 66 -5.61 0.17 -17.04
CA ILE A 66 -5.86 -1.26 -16.92
C ILE A 66 -7.33 -1.43 -16.51
N SER A 67 -8.10 -2.12 -17.34
CA SER A 67 -9.46 -2.56 -17.02
C SER A 67 -9.48 -4.08 -17.01
N MET A 68 -9.83 -4.68 -15.88
CA MET A 68 -10.13 -6.12 -15.83
C MET A 68 -11.55 -6.34 -16.36
N SER A 69 -11.71 -7.20 -17.37
CA SER A 69 -13.04 -7.67 -17.73
C SER A 69 -13.51 -8.65 -16.66
N GLU A 70 -14.71 -8.44 -16.12
CA GLU A 70 -15.37 -9.41 -15.23
C GLU A 70 -15.49 -10.75 -15.96
N SER A 71 -14.56 -11.65 -15.71
CA SER A 71 -14.60 -13.00 -16.24
C SER A 71 -15.29 -13.88 -15.21
N GLY A 72 -16.60 -14.10 -15.41
CA GLY A 72 -17.37 -15.20 -14.82
C GLY A 72 -17.50 -15.20 -13.30
N ALA A 73 -18.72 -14.88 -12.83
CA ALA A 73 -19.06 -14.59 -11.44
C ALA A 73 -18.33 -13.32 -10.95
N GLY A 74 -18.94 -12.17 -11.23
CA GLY A 74 -18.53 -10.92 -10.61
C GLY A 74 -18.43 -11.16 -9.11
N VAL A 75 -17.23 -11.01 -8.56
CA VAL A 75 -17.08 -10.86 -7.11
C VAL A 75 -17.85 -9.59 -6.81
N VAL A 76 -19.09 -9.76 -6.34
CA VAL A 76 -19.85 -8.64 -5.82
C VAL A 76 -18.95 -8.07 -4.74
N MET A 77 -18.61 -6.78 -4.81
CA MET A 77 -17.73 -6.18 -3.80
C MET A 77 -18.21 -6.49 -2.38
N GLY A 78 -19.53 -6.61 -2.20
CA GLY A 78 -20.17 -7.06 -0.95
C GLY A 78 -19.93 -8.51 -0.54
N ASP A 79 -19.38 -9.41 -1.36
CA ASP A 79 -19.01 -10.79 -0.95
C ASP A 79 -17.61 -10.85 -0.34
N ILE A 80 -16.84 -9.76 -0.41
CA ILE A 80 -15.54 -9.64 0.23
C ILE A 80 -15.79 -9.20 1.67
N GLU A 81 -15.47 -10.06 2.64
CA GLU A 81 -15.67 -9.82 4.08
C GLU A 81 -15.13 -8.45 4.53
N VAL A 82 -13.94 -8.07 4.05
CA VAL A 82 -13.34 -6.76 4.36
C VAL A 82 -14.10 -5.57 3.76
N VAL A 83 -14.84 -5.76 2.66
CA VAL A 83 -15.65 -4.69 2.08
C VAL A 83 -16.96 -4.54 2.84
N GLN A 84 -17.54 -5.64 3.35
CA GLN A 84 -18.71 -5.57 4.23
C GLN A 84 -18.39 -4.83 5.53
N GLU A 85 -17.21 -5.08 6.13
CA GLU A 85 -16.79 -4.44 7.37
C GLU A 85 -16.51 -2.93 7.21
N PHE A 86 -16.14 -2.48 6.00
CA PHE A 86 -15.72 -1.10 5.72
C PHE A 86 -16.47 -0.51 4.51
N GLU A 87 -17.76 -0.82 4.40
CA GLU A 87 -18.57 -0.45 3.22
C GLU A 87 -18.54 1.06 2.96
N ASP A 88 -18.50 1.87 4.02
CA ASP A 88 -18.38 3.34 3.98
C ASP A 88 -17.08 3.84 3.32
N VAL A 89 -15.99 3.08 3.43
CA VAL A 89 -14.69 3.39 2.79
C VAL A 89 -14.70 3.03 1.31
N PHE A 90 -15.40 1.94 0.95
CA PHE A 90 -15.46 1.42 -0.42
C PHE A 90 -16.61 2.00 -1.25
N GLN A 91 -17.50 2.77 -0.63
CA GLN A 91 -18.45 3.60 -1.37
C GLN A 91 -17.70 4.50 -2.36
N SER A 92 -18.27 4.68 -3.55
CA SER A 92 -17.69 5.54 -4.58
C SER A 92 -17.46 6.94 -4.01
N LEU A 93 -16.20 7.35 -3.90
CA LEU A 93 -15.80 8.68 -3.46
C LEU A 93 -16.44 9.72 -4.39
N LYS A 94 -17.48 10.43 -3.92
CA LYS A 94 -18.12 11.52 -4.67
C LYS A 94 -17.28 12.80 -4.73
N GLY A 95 -16.07 12.77 -4.16
CA GLY A 95 -15.12 13.88 -4.11
C GLY A 95 -13.84 13.47 -3.38
N LEU A 96 -12.88 14.38 -3.29
CA LEU A 96 -11.70 14.17 -2.45
C LEU A 96 -12.13 13.95 -1.00
N PRO A 97 -11.50 13.03 -0.25
CA PRO A 97 -11.73 12.93 1.18
C PRO A 97 -11.46 14.30 1.82
N PRO A 98 -12.28 14.73 2.80
CA PRO A 98 -12.08 16.00 3.48
C PRO A 98 -10.66 16.06 4.07
N SER A 99 -10.08 17.26 4.08
CA SER A 99 -8.78 17.50 4.73
C SER A 99 -8.86 17.02 6.16
N ARG A 100 -8.11 15.95 6.49
CA ARG A 100 -8.10 15.41 7.84
C ARG A 100 -7.40 16.41 8.76
N SER A 101 -8.12 16.92 9.76
CA SER A 101 -7.61 17.87 10.75
C SER A 101 -6.52 17.27 11.64
N ASP A 102 -6.54 15.94 11.80
CA ASP A 102 -5.67 15.24 12.72
C ASP A 102 -4.48 14.61 11.99
N PRO A 103 -3.23 14.92 12.35
CA PRO A 103 -2.06 14.21 11.83
C PRO A 103 -2.11 12.73 12.25
N PHE A 104 -1.64 11.83 11.38
CA PHE A 104 -1.61 10.40 11.72
C PHE A 104 -0.33 10.20 12.51
N THR A 105 -0.47 9.79 13.76
CA THR A 105 0.68 9.45 14.60
C THR A 105 1.10 8.04 14.26
N ILE A 106 2.32 7.87 13.77
CA ILE A 106 2.95 6.55 13.64
C ILE A 106 3.72 6.32 14.94
N GLU A 107 3.21 5.44 15.78
CA GLU A 107 3.93 5.00 16.98
C GLU A 107 4.92 3.89 16.58
N LEU A 108 6.19 4.08 16.96
CA LEU A 108 7.23 3.08 16.77
C LEU A 108 7.37 2.25 18.04
N GLU A 109 7.54 0.94 17.87
CA GLU A 109 7.92 0.07 18.98
C GLU A 109 9.26 0.53 19.58
N PRO A 110 9.41 0.57 20.91
CA PRO A 110 10.68 0.90 21.56
C PRO A 110 11.81 0.01 21.03
N GLY A 111 12.86 0.62 20.47
CA GLY A 111 13.99 -0.09 19.84
C GLY A 111 13.93 -0.21 18.32
N THR A 112 12.91 0.36 17.66
CA THR A 112 12.93 0.55 16.20
C THR A 112 13.94 1.63 15.85
N ALA A 113 15.12 1.24 15.36
CA ALA A 113 16.11 2.19 14.86
C ALA A 113 15.60 2.88 13.59
N ASN A 114 15.89 4.17 13.44
CA ASN A 114 15.61 4.86 12.18
C ASN A 114 16.49 4.26 11.09
N ILE A 115 15.97 4.23 9.87
CA ILE A 115 16.71 3.72 8.71
C ILE A 115 17.99 4.52 8.49
N GLU A 116 17.98 5.81 8.84
CA GLU A 116 19.15 6.69 8.79
C GLU A 116 20.24 6.25 9.77
N ASP A 117 19.87 5.86 10.99
CA ASP A 117 20.82 5.40 12.02
C ASP A 117 21.46 4.04 11.63
N ALA A 118 20.66 3.14 11.04
CA ALA A 118 21.12 1.81 10.63
C ALA A 118 22.10 1.82 9.44
N LEU A 119 22.12 2.88 8.64
CA LEU A 119 23.05 3.02 7.51
C LEU A 119 24.44 3.52 7.94
N GLN A 120 24.54 4.18 9.10
CA GLN A 120 25.81 4.69 9.63
C GLN A 120 26.64 3.56 10.28
N ASP A 121 25.99 2.57 10.89
CA ASP A 121 26.65 1.48 11.63
C ASP A 121 27.28 0.40 10.71
N GLY A 122 27.04 0.46 9.40
CA GLY A 122 27.67 -0.42 8.40
C GLY A 122 28.97 0.12 7.80
N ALA A 123 29.39 1.33 8.20
CA ALA A 123 30.61 1.98 7.72
C ALA A 123 31.60 2.18 8.88
N SER A 124 32.12 1.09 9.41
CA SER A 124 33.33 1.06 10.26
C SER A 124 34.08 -0.24 10.07
#